data_AF-A0A6N9P9G9-F1
#
_entry.id   AF-A0A6N9P9G9-F1
#
_cell.length_a   1.000
_cell.length_b   1.000
_cell.length_c   1.000
_cell.angle_alpha   90.00
_cell.angle_beta   90.00
_cell.angle_gamma   90.00
#
_symmetry.space_group_name_H-M   'P 1'
#
loop_
_entity.id
_entity.type
_entity.pdbx_description
1 polymer ?
#
loop_
_entity_poly.entity_id
_entity_poly.type
_entity_poly.pdbx_seq_one_letter_code
_entity_poly.pdbx_strand_id
1 'polypeptide(L)' 'MCASEGYGSSPRGKRVWSKETLRKILLTEKYKGCVTLQKTLVENYLEHKQVKNVGQLDMFHVDYNHAAIIYVDN' A
#
# COMPACT_ATOMS: atom_id res chain seq x y z
N MET A 1 11.81 22.70 23.40
CA MET A 1 11.09 21.43 23.63
C MET A 1 11.49 20.48 22.52
N CYS A 2 12.40 19.56 22.80
CA CYS A 2 12.93 18.63 21.80
C CYS A 2 11.84 17.63 21.42
N ALA A 3 11.53 17.52 20.13
CA ALA A 3 10.65 16.47 19.60
C ALA A 3 11.35 15.12 19.82
N SER A 4 10.81 14.30 20.71
CA SER A 4 11.29 12.93 20.91
C SER A 4 11.10 12.12 19.64
N GLU A 5 12.16 11.42 19.28
CA GLU A 5 12.36 10.70 18.02
C GLU A 5 11.26 9.65 17.79
N GLY A 6 10.74 9.61 16.55
CA GLY A 6 9.52 8.93 16.15
C GLY A 6 9.60 7.40 16.02
N TYR A 7 10.16 6.70 17.00
CA TYR A 7 10.04 5.23 17.09
C TYR A 7 8.67 4.85 17.70
N GLY A 8 7.62 4.80 16.86
CA GLY A 8 6.32 4.22 17.26
C GLY A 8 5.08 5.00 16.80
N SER A 9 5.26 6.16 16.17
CA SER A 9 4.16 6.91 15.57
C SER A 9 3.64 6.19 14.32
N SER A 10 2.32 6.22 14.11
CA SER A 10 1.70 5.72 12.88
C SER A 10 2.21 6.46 11.65
N PRO A 11 2.01 5.92 10.44
CA PRO A 11 2.45 6.59 9.21
C PRO A 11 1.93 8.03 9.06
N ARG A 12 0.86 8.40 9.80
CA ARG A 12 0.29 9.76 9.85
C ARG A 12 0.67 10.54 11.12
N GLY A 13 1.72 10.15 11.84
CA GLY A 13 2.23 10.83 13.04
C GLY A 13 1.39 10.63 14.31
N LYS A 14 0.41 9.71 14.32
CA LYS A 14 -0.41 9.44 15.52
C LYS A 14 0.28 8.46 16.46
N ARG A 15 0.28 8.73 17.77
CA ARG A 15 0.85 7.82 18.79
C ARG A 15 0.17 6.45 18.84
N VAL A 16 -1.16 6.40 18.61
CA VAL A 16 -1.94 5.15 18.62
C VAL A 16 -2.33 4.80 17.19
N TRP A 17 -2.11 3.53 16.83
CA TRP A 17 -2.47 2.99 15.53
C TRP A 17 -3.89 2.42 15.58
N SER A 18 -4.73 2.81 14.61
CA SER A 18 -6.07 2.21 14.47
C SER A 18 -5.96 0.77 13.94
N LYS A 19 -6.85 -0.12 14.39
CA LYS A 19 -6.94 -1.51 13.92
C LYS A 19 -7.07 -1.58 12.39
N GLU A 20 -7.81 -0.67 11.78
CA GLU A 20 -7.96 -0.58 10.32
C GLU A 20 -6.66 -0.26 9.60
N THR A 21 -5.82 0.62 10.15
CA THR A 21 -4.51 0.94 9.57
C THR A 21 -3.61 -0.29 9.58
N LEU A 22 -3.56 -0.99 10.71
CA LEU A 22 -2.80 -2.25 10.83
C LEU A 22 -3.31 -3.31 9.85
N ARG A 23 -4.63 -3.48 9.73
CA ARG A 23 -5.21 -4.41 8.75
C ARG A 23 -4.83 -4.05 7.31
N LYS A 24 -4.91 -2.78 6.93
CA LYS A 24 -4.53 -2.34 5.57
C LYS A 24 -3.06 -2.64 5.27
N ILE A 25 -2.18 -2.46 6.25
CA ILE A 25 -0.76 -2.79 6.12
C ILE A 25 -0.60 -4.30 5.93
N LEU A 26 -1.14 -5.11 6.84
CA LEU A 26 -0.97 -6.58 6.82
C LEU A 26 -1.66 -7.28 5.62
N LEU A 27 -2.76 -6.71 5.11
CA LEU A 27 -3.49 -7.26 3.95
C LEU A 27 -2.87 -6.87 2.61
N THR A 28 -1.90 -5.95 2.60
CA THR A 28 -1.30 -5.52 1.33
C THR A 28 -0.37 -6.63 0.82
N GLU A 29 -0.60 -7.06 -0.42
CA GLU A 29 0.19 -8.07 -1.14
C GLU A 29 1.70 -7.80 -1.19
N LYS A 30 2.09 -6.52 -1.11
CA LYS A 30 3.50 -6.09 -1.09
C LYS A 30 4.26 -6.80 0.02
N TYR A 31 3.67 -6.98 1.21
CA TYR A 31 4.37 -7.62 2.31
C TYR A 31 4.60 -9.13 2.10
N LYS A 32 3.86 -9.75 1.19
CA LYS A 32 4.05 -11.14 0.75
C LYS A 32 5.00 -11.27 -0.45
N GLY A 33 5.58 -10.17 -0.93
CA GLY A 33 6.47 -10.14 -2.09
C GLY A 33 5.75 -9.98 -3.44
N CYS A 34 4.42 -9.96 -3.48
CA CYS A 34 3.65 -9.77 -4.71
C CYS A 34 3.32 -8.28 -4.93
N VAL A 35 3.13 -7.86 -6.18
CA VAL A 35 2.69 -6.50 -6.50
C VAL A 35 1.76 -6.47 -7.70
N THR A 36 0.68 -5.72 -7.58
CA THR A 36 -0.24 -5.42 -8.67
C THR A 36 -0.02 -3.98 -9.11
N LEU A 37 0.39 -3.84 -10.36
CA LEU A 37 0.64 -2.56 -11.00
C LEU A 37 -0.67 -2.00 -11.57
N GLN A 38 -0.69 -0.69 -11.80
CA GLN A 38 -1.77 -0.03 -12.54
C GLN A 38 -3.19 -0.20 -11.92
N LYS A 39 -3.27 -0.27 -10.59
CA LYS A 39 -4.55 -0.28 -9.84
C LYS A 39 -5.37 1.00 -10.01
N THR A 40 -4.71 2.08 -10.41
CA THR A 40 -5.32 3.37 -10.72
C THR A 40 -4.81 3.86 -12.07
N LEU A 41 -5.65 4.62 -12.77
CA LEU A 41 -5.34 5.25 -14.05
C LEU A 41 -5.80 6.71 -14.03
N VAL A 42 -5.24 7.50 -14.94
CA VAL A 42 -5.66 8.88 -15.16
C VAL A 42 -6.66 8.88 -16.31
N GLU A 43 -7.94 9.09 -16.01
CA GLU A 43 -9.02 9.01 -17.02
C GLU A 43 -8.99 10.21 -17.97
N ASN A 44 -8.70 11.39 -17.40
CA ASN A 44 -8.61 12.64 -18.14
C ASN A 44 -7.28 13.32 -17.82
N TYR A 45 -6.47 13.54 -18.86
CA TYR A 45 -5.14 14.13 -18.77
C TYR A 45 -5.17 15.61 -18.36
N LEU A 46 -6.25 16.35 -18.61
CA LEU A 46 -6.38 17.75 -18.19
C LEU A 46 -6.69 17.86 -16.70
N GLU A 47 -7.49 16.94 -16.18
CA GLU A 47 -7.93 16.93 -14.78
C GLU A 47 -6.94 16.21 -13.84
N HIS A 48 -5.99 15.44 -14.40
CA HIS A 48 -5.00 14.63 -13.66
C HIS A 48 -5.62 13.73 -12.58
N LYS A 49 -6.91 13.40 -12.72
CA LYS A 49 -7.67 12.67 -11.72
C LYS A 49 -7.35 11.19 -11.78
N GLN A 50 -6.79 10.66 -10.70
CA GLN A 50 -6.60 9.22 -10.54
C GLN A 50 -7.91 8.55 -10.16
N VAL A 51 -8.35 7.63 -11.01
CA VAL A 51 -9.50 6.75 -10.76
C VAL A 51 -9.02 5.32 -10.61
N LYS A 52 -9.79 4.48 -9.91
CA LYS A 52 -9.47 3.05 -9.82
C LYS A 52 -9.65 2.40 -11.18
N ASN A 53 -8.70 1.54 -11.55
CA ASN A 53 -8.79 0.73 -12.74
C ASN A 53 -9.76 -0.44 -12.47
N VAL A 54 -10.94 -0.40 -13.08
CA VAL A 54 -11.95 -1.47 -12.97
C VAL A 54 -11.96 -2.41 -14.19
N GLY A 55 -10.90 -2.37 -15.00
CA GLY A 55 -10.80 -3.09 -16.28
C GLY A 55 -10.74 -2.18 -17.51
N GLN A 56 -10.55 -0.88 -17.30
CA GLN A 56 -10.34 0.09 -18.40
C GLN A 56 -8.94 -0.10 -19.03
N LEU A 57 -7.96 -0.49 -18.22
CA LEU A 57 -6.61 -0.85 -18.66
C LEU A 57 -6.21 -2.19 -18.05
N ASP A 58 -5.24 -2.87 -18.66
CA ASP A 58 -4.71 -4.11 -18.12
C ASP A 58 -4.06 -3.87 -16.75
N MET A 59 -4.26 -4.80 -15.81
CA MET A 59 -3.65 -4.78 -14.49
C MET A 59 -2.68 -5.94 -14.38
N PHE A 60 -1.39 -5.62 -14.27
CA PHE A 60 -0.34 -6.62 -14.22
C PHE A 60 -0.11 -7.08 -12.77
N HIS A 61 -0.37 -8.36 -12.51
CA HIS A 61 0.02 -9.02 -11.26
C HIS A 61 1.42 -9.61 -11.41
N VAL A 62 2.33 -9.24 -10.51
CA VAL A 62 3.71 -9.72 -10.49
C VAL A 62 3.95 -10.44 -9.17
N ASP A 63 4.17 -11.74 -9.27
CA ASP A 63 4.59 -12.58 -8.16
C ASP A 63 6.10 -12.43 -7.90
N TYR A 64 6.49 -12.53 -6.63
CA TYR A 64 7.90 -12.49 -6.20
C TYR A 64 8.71 -11.27 -6.68
N ASN A 65 8.09 -10.09 -6.73
CA ASN A 65 8.78 -8.85 -7.09
C ASN A 65 9.93 -8.51 -6.10
N HIS A 66 9.77 -8.84 -4.82
CA HIS A 66 10.82 -8.75 -3.82
C HIS A 66 10.66 -9.85 -2.77
N ALA A 67 11.72 -10.08 -2.00
CA ALA A 67 11.67 -11.01 -0.87
C ALA A 67 10.52 -10.63 0.07
N ALA A 68 9.68 -11.62 0.40
CA ALA A 68 8.54 -11.41 1.28
C ALA A 68 9.03 -10.93 2.66
N ILE A 69 8.41 -9.87 3.15
CA ILE A 69 8.64 -9.38 4.52
C ILE A 69 7.89 -10.29 5.51
N ILE A 70 6.71 -10.76 5.11
CA ILE A 70 5.87 -11.67 5.88
C ILE A 70 5.67 -12.94 5.06
N TYR A 71 6.19 -14.05 5.60
CA TYR A 71 5.90 -15.38 5.10
C TYR A 71 4.57 -15.85 5.70
N VAL A 72 3.71 -16.46 4.89
CA VAL A 72 2.55 -17.18 5.40
C VAL A 72 3.06 -18.57 5.76
N ASP A 73 3.42 -18.77 7.02
CA ASP A 73 3.54 -20.12 7.58
C ASP A 73 2.13 -20.74 7.58
N ASN A 74 2.02 -21.90 6.94
CA ASN A 74 0.77 -22.64 6.74
C ASN A 74 0.55 -23.66 7.87
#